data_AF-A0A3P9PE57-F1
#
_entry.id   AF-A0A3P9PE57-F1
#
_cell.length_a   1.000
_cell.length_b   1.000
_cell.length_c   1.000
_cell.angle_alpha   90.00
_cell.angle_beta   90.00
_cell.angle_gamma   90.00
#
_symmetry.space_group_name_H-M   'P 1'
#
loop_
_entity.id
_entity.type
_entity.pdbx_description
1 polymer ?
#
loop_
_entity_poly.entity_id
_entity_poly.type
_entity_poly.pdbx_seq_one_letter_code
_entity_poly.pdbx_strand_id
1 'polypeptide(L)'
;LPMKTMRRVFFLLFLLTWLSILALANASAPGANITRLGAARGHGEGETVSKTRRKRYISQNDMIAILDYHNKVRGRVFPPASNMEYMVWDETLAKTAEDWAHACLWEHGPPHLLRFLGQNLSVRTGRYRSILQLVKPWYDEVKDYSFPYPRDCNPRCPLRCYGPMCTHYTQMVWATSNKIGCAVHTCHNMNVWGAVWKRATYLVCNYSPKGNWIGEAPYKVGVPCSACPPSYGGSCSNNMCFPGIKTNYLHWFK
;
A
#
# COMPACT_ATOMS: atom_id res chain seq x y z
N LEU A 1 -29.36 5.88 -28.11
CA LEU A 1 -30.32 4.77 -27.88
C LEU A 1 -30.34 3.91 -29.14
N PRO A 2 -30.43 2.56 -29.05
CA PRO A 2 -29.46 1.74 -28.30
C PRO A 2 -29.07 0.43 -29.03
N MET A 3 -27.93 -0.15 -28.66
CA MET A 3 -27.78 -1.61 -28.65
C MET A 3 -27.69 -2.11 -27.21
N LYS A 4 -28.81 -2.69 -26.76
CA LYS A 4 -28.82 -3.77 -25.76
C LYS A 4 -28.12 -4.98 -26.45
N THR A 5 -27.59 -6.03 -25.82
CA THR A 5 -27.94 -6.66 -24.55
C THR A 5 -26.83 -7.66 -24.19
N MET A 6 -26.35 -7.72 -22.95
CA MET A 6 -25.84 -9.00 -22.40
C MET A 6 -25.88 -8.97 -20.87
N ARG A 7 -26.71 -9.84 -20.28
CA ARG A 7 -26.91 -9.98 -18.83
C ARG A 7 -27.32 -11.42 -18.57
N ARG A 8 -26.79 -12.04 -17.50
CA ARG A 8 -26.91 -13.48 -17.15
C ARG A 8 -26.07 -14.34 -18.12
N VAL A 9 -25.47 -15.46 -17.74
CA VAL A 9 -25.73 -16.41 -16.63
C VAL A 9 -24.38 -16.84 -16.00
N PHE A 10 -24.37 -17.19 -14.71
CA PHE A 10 -23.72 -18.39 -14.13
C PHE A 10 -23.68 -18.27 -12.60
N PHE A 11 -24.61 -18.99 -11.97
CA PHE A 11 -24.64 -19.30 -10.55
C PHE A 11 -24.82 -20.82 -10.45
N LEU A 12 -24.33 -21.40 -9.35
CA LEU A 12 -24.59 -22.75 -8.82
C LEU A 12 -23.60 -23.90 -9.13
N LEU A 13 -23.09 -24.43 -8.01
CA LEU A 13 -22.88 -25.85 -7.67
C LEU A 13 -21.77 -26.66 -8.34
N PHE A 14 -20.75 -26.99 -7.53
CA PHE A 14 -20.39 -28.39 -7.28
C PHE A 14 -20.06 -28.60 -5.80
N LEU A 15 -20.56 -29.70 -5.24
CA LEU A 15 -20.35 -30.21 -3.88
C LEU A 15 -20.20 -31.74 -3.97
N LEU A 16 -19.80 -32.38 -2.86
CA LEU A 16 -19.51 -33.82 -2.68
C LEU A 16 -18.07 -34.21 -3.14
N THR A 17 -17.08 -34.32 -2.24
CA THR A 17 -16.80 -35.31 -1.17
C THR A 17 -16.32 -36.67 -1.67
N TRP A 18 -15.20 -37.16 -1.14
CA TRP A 18 -14.92 -38.60 -0.91
C TRP A 18 -13.97 -38.82 0.28
N LEU A 19 -14.14 -39.97 0.95
CA LEU A 19 -13.61 -40.38 2.25
C LEU A 19 -13.52 -41.92 2.24
N SER A 20 -12.55 -42.63 2.83
CA SER A 20 -11.32 -42.25 3.57
C SER A 20 -10.22 -43.30 3.25
N ILE A 21 -9.09 -43.32 3.99
CA ILE A 21 -8.59 -44.52 4.74
C ILE A 21 -7.24 -44.19 5.44
N LEU A 22 -6.89 -44.98 6.47
CA LEU A 22 -5.96 -44.68 7.56
C LEU A 22 -4.63 -45.47 7.53
N ALA A 23 -3.60 -44.80 8.09
CA ALA A 23 -2.59 -45.32 9.04
C ALA A 23 -1.38 -46.17 8.57
N LEU A 24 -0.41 -46.20 9.51
CA LEU A 24 0.88 -46.93 9.57
C LEU A 24 2.07 -46.21 8.89
N ALA A 25 3.24 -46.02 9.52
CA ALA A 25 3.64 -46.33 10.91
C ALA A 25 4.82 -45.47 11.41
N ASN A 26 5.08 -45.58 12.73
CA ASN A 26 6.23 -45.06 13.48
C ASN A 26 7.58 -45.05 12.74
N ALA A 27 8.34 -43.97 12.93
CA ALA A 27 9.81 -44.01 12.95
C ALA A 27 10.32 -43.25 14.19
N SER A 28 10.73 -44.01 15.21
CA SER A 28 11.27 -43.50 16.49
C SER A 28 12.70 -42.99 16.33
N ALA A 29 12.98 -41.78 16.83
CA ALA A 29 14.35 -41.27 16.94
C ALA A 29 15.09 -41.94 18.12
N PRO A 30 16.32 -42.45 17.92
CA PRO A 30 17.16 -42.92 19.03
C PRO A 30 17.90 -41.74 19.68
N GLY A 31 17.77 -41.59 20.99
CA GLY A 31 18.58 -40.67 21.79
C GLY A 31 19.80 -41.38 22.41
N ALA A 32 20.99 -40.79 22.24
CA ALA A 32 22.23 -41.04 22.99
C ALA A 32 23.24 -39.95 22.57
N ASN A 33 24.17 -39.46 23.38
CA ASN A 33 24.36 -39.52 24.82
C ASN A 33 25.12 -38.24 25.25
N ILE A 34 24.94 -37.77 26.50
CA ILE A 34 25.72 -36.63 27.02
C ILE A 34 27.03 -37.16 27.64
N THR A 35 28.17 -36.72 27.11
CA THR A 35 29.47 -36.79 27.80
C THR A 35 30.19 -35.43 27.71
N ARG A 36 31.00 -35.14 28.74
CA ARG A 36 31.54 -33.81 29.04
C ARG A 36 32.82 -33.45 28.27
N LEU A 37 32.98 -32.14 28.06
CA LEU A 37 34.22 -31.34 28.02
C LEU A 37 35.53 -32.02 27.58
N GLY A 38 36.03 -31.59 26.41
CA GLY A 38 37.45 -31.54 26.09
C GLY A 38 37.74 -30.25 25.32
N ALA A 39 38.64 -29.41 25.82
CA ALA A 39 38.92 -28.11 25.22
C ALA A 39 39.96 -28.21 24.09
N ALA A 40 39.66 -27.61 22.92
CA ALA A 40 40.63 -27.34 21.87
C ALA A 40 40.32 -25.99 21.21
N ARG A 41 41.32 -25.10 21.15
CA ARG A 41 41.23 -23.83 20.43
C ARG A 41 41.18 -24.10 18.92
N GLY A 42 40.11 -23.66 18.26
CA GLY A 42 40.05 -23.52 16.80
C GLY A 42 39.91 -22.04 16.43
N HIS A 43 40.69 -21.57 15.46
CA HIS A 43 40.63 -20.18 15.02
C HIS A 43 39.26 -19.86 14.42
N GLY A 44 38.65 -18.77 14.90
CA GLY A 44 37.47 -18.20 14.25
C GLY A 44 37.89 -17.44 13.00
N GLU A 45 37.77 -18.08 11.83
CA GLU A 45 37.68 -17.33 10.59
C GLU A 45 36.31 -16.65 10.55
N GLY A 46 36.32 -15.34 10.78
CA GLY A 46 35.13 -14.51 10.61
C GLY A 46 34.80 -14.41 9.12
N GLU A 47 33.89 -15.27 8.64
CA GLU A 47 33.19 -15.04 7.38
C GLU A 47 32.52 -13.67 7.46
N THR A 48 33.18 -12.68 6.86
CA THR A 48 32.63 -11.36 6.66
C THR A 48 31.61 -11.47 5.54
N VAL A 49 30.40 -11.92 5.91
CA VAL A 49 29.22 -11.90 5.04
C VAL A 49 29.04 -10.47 4.58
N SER A 50 29.54 -10.20 3.37
CA SER A 50 29.43 -8.92 2.70
C SER A 50 27.94 -8.65 2.51
N LYS A 51 27.38 -7.83 3.41
CA LYS A 51 26.03 -7.27 3.29
C LYS A 51 26.05 -6.31 2.11
N THR A 52 26.06 -6.86 0.90
CA THR A 52 25.85 -6.15 -0.35
C THR A 52 24.54 -5.40 -0.20
N ARG A 53 24.65 -4.07 -0.05
CA ARG A 53 23.55 -3.18 0.29
C ARG A 53 22.56 -3.20 -0.88
N ARG A 54 21.53 -4.08 -0.81
CA ARG A 54 20.52 -4.28 -1.86
C ARG A 54 20.05 -2.91 -2.34
N LYS A 55 20.32 -2.62 -3.60
CA LYS A 55 19.99 -1.33 -4.21
C LYS A 55 18.46 -1.20 -4.22
N ARG A 56 17.95 -0.22 -3.46
CA ARG A 56 16.51 0.07 -3.39
C ARG A 56 15.97 0.37 -4.78
N TYR A 57 14.77 -0.11 -5.08
CA TYR A 57 14.13 0.14 -6.37
C TYR A 57 13.57 1.57 -6.50
N ILE A 58 13.53 2.32 -5.41
CA ILE A 58 13.18 3.74 -5.40
C ILE A 58 14.35 4.58 -4.86
N SER A 59 14.58 5.76 -5.45
CA SER A 59 15.62 6.69 -4.99
C SER A 59 15.16 7.49 -3.76
N GLN A 60 16.09 7.93 -2.92
CA GLN A 60 15.74 8.73 -1.74
C GLN A 60 14.98 10.03 -2.10
N ASN A 61 15.36 10.66 -3.22
CA ASN A 61 14.68 11.85 -3.74
C ASN A 61 13.25 11.54 -4.18
N ASP A 62 13.02 10.38 -4.81
CA ASP A 62 11.68 9.95 -5.21
C ASP A 62 10.80 9.61 -3.99
N MET A 63 11.37 8.98 -2.95
CA MET A 63 10.67 8.72 -1.67
C MET A 63 10.19 10.03 -1.02
N ILE A 64 11.08 11.03 -0.92
CA ILE A 64 10.77 12.35 -0.37
C ILE A 64 9.70 13.04 -1.24
N ALA A 65 9.89 13.07 -2.56
CA ALA A 65 8.94 13.70 -3.47
C ALA A 65 7.53 13.09 -3.39
N ILE A 66 7.43 11.75 -3.29
CA ILE A 66 6.15 11.06 -3.07
C ILE A 66 5.52 11.51 -1.75
N LEU A 67 6.26 11.45 -0.64
CA LEU A 67 5.73 11.71 0.69
C LEU A 67 5.30 13.17 0.86
N ASP A 68 6.14 14.10 0.43
CA ASP A 68 5.86 15.54 0.48
C ASP A 68 4.65 15.89 -0.39
N TYR A 69 4.50 15.25 -1.55
CA TYR A 69 3.32 15.46 -2.40
C TYR A 69 2.04 14.91 -1.77
N HIS A 70 2.08 13.75 -1.12
CA HIS A 70 0.93 13.22 -0.36
C HIS A 70 0.54 14.17 0.78
N ASN A 71 1.49 14.57 1.62
CA ASN A 71 1.21 15.49 2.73
C ASN A 71 0.74 16.88 2.24
N LYS A 72 1.27 17.37 1.11
CA LYS A 72 0.78 18.61 0.47
C LYS A 72 -0.67 18.50 -0.01
N VAL A 73 -1.07 17.34 -0.55
CA VAL A 73 -2.45 17.07 -0.97
C VAL A 73 -3.38 16.96 0.26
N ARG A 74 -2.97 16.16 1.26
CA ARG A 74 -3.72 15.94 2.51
C ARG A 74 -4.00 17.22 3.29
N GLY A 75 -3.02 18.11 3.42
CA GLY A 75 -3.17 19.41 4.08
C GLY A 75 -3.99 20.47 3.31
N ARG A 76 -4.45 20.16 2.09
CA ARG A 76 -5.15 21.09 1.18
C ARG A 76 -6.48 20.56 0.65
N VAL A 77 -7.03 19.51 1.26
CA VAL A 77 -8.31 18.94 0.84
C VAL A 77 -9.47 19.91 1.01
N PHE A 78 -10.45 19.81 0.10
CA PHE A 78 -11.74 20.47 0.24
C PHE A 78 -12.86 19.42 0.11
N PRO A 79 -13.87 19.39 1.00
CA PRO A 79 -14.00 20.21 2.21
C PRO A 79 -12.85 19.97 3.23
N PRO A 80 -12.60 20.91 4.17
CA PRO A 80 -11.51 20.75 5.14
C PRO A 80 -11.70 19.53 6.06
N ALA A 81 -10.60 18.86 6.38
CA ALA A 81 -10.59 17.63 7.18
C ALA A 81 -10.19 17.88 8.64
N SER A 82 -11.02 17.47 9.59
CA SER A 82 -10.76 17.66 11.03
C SER A 82 -9.84 16.60 11.65
N ASN A 83 -9.66 15.44 11.00
CA ASN A 83 -8.92 14.29 11.52
C ASN A 83 -7.79 13.78 10.60
N MET A 84 -7.31 14.59 9.66
CA MET A 84 -6.29 14.17 8.69
C MET A 84 -4.94 13.90 9.38
N GLU A 85 -4.49 12.64 9.44
CA GLU A 85 -3.21 12.31 10.05
C GLU A 85 -2.03 12.63 9.11
N TYR A 86 -0.91 13.10 9.68
CA TYR A 86 0.32 13.32 8.91
C TYR A 86 0.90 11.98 8.44
N MET A 87 1.22 11.88 7.15
CA MET A 87 1.74 10.65 6.54
C MET A 87 3.26 10.57 6.70
N VAL A 88 3.78 9.39 7.03
CA VAL A 88 5.23 9.09 7.14
C VAL A 88 5.64 7.93 6.23
N TRP A 89 6.93 7.84 5.93
CA TRP A 89 7.46 6.71 5.17
C TRP A 89 7.63 5.46 6.04
N ASP A 90 7.17 4.31 5.55
CA ASP A 90 7.34 2.99 6.17
C ASP A 90 8.09 2.05 5.22
N GLU A 91 9.29 1.63 5.62
CA GLU A 91 10.17 0.78 4.80
C GLU A 91 9.64 -0.66 4.61
N THR A 92 8.73 -1.12 5.48
CA THR A 92 8.08 -2.44 5.34
C THR A 92 7.02 -2.39 4.23
N LEU A 93 6.26 -1.30 4.17
CA LEU A 93 5.36 -1.03 3.04
C LEU A 93 6.13 -0.86 1.73
N ALA A 94 7.29 -0.18 1.76
CA ALA A 94 8.15 -0.02 0.58
C ALA A 94 8.72 -1.35 0.08
N LYS A 95 9.16 -2.23 1.00
CA LYS A 95 9.65 -3.58 0.64
C LYS A 95 8.55 -4.44 0.00
N THR A 96 7.36 -4.47 0.59
CA THR A 96 6.22 -5.21 0.01
C THR A 96 5.73 -4.62 -1.32
N ALA A 97 5.88 -3.32 -1.53
CA ALA A 97 5.66 -2.68 -2.83
C ALA A 97 6.74 -3.05 -3.85
N GLU A 98 8.01 -3.19 -3.44
CA GLU A 98 9.13 -3.65 -4.29
C GLU A 98 8.88 -5.08 -4.78
N ASP A 99 8.57 -6.00 -3.86
CA ASP A 99 8.30 -7.40 -4.20
C ASP A 99 7.09 -7.55 -5.14
N TRP A 100 6.07 -6.67 -5.06
CA TRP A 100 4.94 -6.66 -6.02
C TRP A 100 5.26 -5.97 -7.35
N ALA A 101 5.99 -4.86 -7.35
CA ALA A 101 6.38 -4.15 -8.58
C ALA A 101 7.25 -5.03 -9.50
N HIS A 102 8.04 -5.93 -8.92
CA HIS A 102 8.84 -6.94 -9.62
C HIS A 102 8.02 -7.99 -10.37
N ALA A 103 6.79 -8.28 -9.94
CA ALA A 103 5.95 -9.27 -10.61
C ALA A 103 5.50 -8.81 -12.01
N CYS A 104 5.54 -7.50 -12.28
CA CYS A 104 5.13 -6.91 -13.56
C CYS A 104 3.71 -7.29 -14.00
N LEU A 105 2.81 -7.42 -13.02
CA LEU A 105 1.38 -7.67 -13.19
C LEU A 105 0.60 -6.36 -13.00
N TRP A 106 -0.27 -6.01 -13.94
CA TRP A 106 -1.13 -4.82 -13.85
C TRP A 106 -2.41 -5.12 -13.06
N GLU A 107 -2.22 -5.53 -11.81
CA GLU A 107 -3.30 -5.84 -10.88
C GLU A 107 -2.87 -5.58 -9.43
N HIS A 108 -3.84 -5.49 -8.51
CA HIS A 108 -3.55 -5.31 -7.09
C HIS A 108 -3.03 -6.60 -6.44
N GLY A 109 -2.05 -6.47 -5.56
CA GLY A 109 -1.57 -7.61 -4.79
C GLY A 109 -0.37 -7.36 -3.88
N PRO A 110 0.19 -8.43 -3.29
CA PRO A 110 -0.31 -9.80 -3.36
C PRO A 110 -1.63 -9.97 -2.58
N PRO A 111 -2.57 -10.83 -3.01
CA PRO A 111 -3.94 -10.87 -2.47
C PRO A 111 -4.05 -11.03 -0.95
N HIS A 112 -3.13 -11.78 -0.33
CA HIS A 112 -3.12 -12.02 1.12
C HIS A 112 -2.80 -10.75 1.94
N LEU A 113 -2.12 -9.75 1.37
CA LEU A 113 -1.85 -8.47 2.04
C LEU A 113 -2.97 -7.45 1.83
N LEU A 114 -3.72 -7.52 0.72
CA LEU A 114 -4.76 -6.53 0.38
C LEU A 114 -5.90 -6.44 1.40
N ARG A 115 -6.05 -7.40 2.31
CA ARG A 115 -6.97 -7.32 3.45
C ARG A 115 -6.54 -6.28 4.50
N PHE A 116 -5.24 -6.00 4.60
CA PHE A 116 -4.64 -5.20 5.67
C PHE A 116 -4.07 -3.86 5.21
N LEU A 117 -3.67 -3.75 3.94
CA LEU A 117 -3.14 -2.51 3.35
C LEU A 117 -4.02 -1.94 2.23
N GLY A 118 -3.90 -0.63 2.02
CA GLY A 118 -4.36 0.05 0.81
C GLY A 118 -3.25 0.02 -0.25
N GLN A 119 -3.61 0.14 -1.54
CA GLN A 119 -2.62 0.15 -2.61
C GLN A 119 -3.07 1.01 -3.78
N ASN A 120 -2.19 1.91 -4.23
CA ASN A 120 -2.33 2.64 -5.49
C ASN A 120 -1.30 2.14 -6.50
N LEU A 121 -1.71 2.05 -7.76
CA LEU A 121 -0.90 1.57 -8.88
C LEU A 121 -0.81 2.65 -9.96
N SER A 122 0.34 2.78 -10.61
CA SER A 122 0.51 3.71 -11.73
C SER A 122 1.49 3.13 -12.75
N VAL A 123 1.15 3.24 -14.03
CA VAL A 123 1.97 2.69 -15.12
C VAL A 123 2.06 3.67 -16.28
N ARG A 124 3.24 3.77 -16.89
CA ARG A 124 3.49 4.57 -18.09
C ARG A 124 4.55 3.94 -18.97
N THR A 125 4.50 4.21 -20.27
CA THR A 125 5.57 3.82 -21.19
C THR A 125 6.78 4.77 -21.09
N GLY A 126 7.98 4.23 -21.33
CA GLY A 126 9.21 5.01 -21.42
C GLY A 126 9.74 5.55 -20.08
N ARG A 127 10.87 6.29 -20.15
CA ARG A 127 11.54 6.87 -18.99
C ARG A 127 10.74 8.01 -18.37
N TYR A 128 10.74 8.14 -17.04
CA TYR A 128 10.17 9.28 -16.32
C TYR A 128 11.25 10.32 -16.03
N ARG A 129 10.86 11.60 -15.89
CA ARG A 129 11.77 12.69 -15.45
C ARG A 129 11.63 13.02 -13.96
N SER A 130 10.47 12.73 -13.38
CA SER A 130 10.16 12.88 -11.95
C SER A 130 9.12 11.85 -11.57
N ILE A 131 9.25 11.21 -10.42
CA ILE A 131 8.29 10.21 -9.93
C ILE A 131 6.87 10.78 -9.82
N LEU A 132 6.73 12.09 -9.64
CA LEU A 132 5.44 12.78 -9.59
C LEU A 132 4.65 12.68 -10.90
N GLN A 133 5.27 12.29 -12.03
CA GLN A 133 4.55 11.97 -13.27
C GLN A 133 3.67 10.71 -13.14
N LEU A 134 3.96 9.84 -12.17
CA LEU A 134 3.16 8.65 -11.85
C LEU A 134 2.15 8.91 -10.72
N VAL A 135 2.43 9.87 -9.83
CA VAL A 135 1.63 10.15 -8.62
C VAL A 135 0.56 11.22 -8.84
N LYS A 136 0.86 12.28 -9.62
CA LYS A 136 -0.09 13.36 -9.89
C LYS A 136 -1.42 12.89 -10.50
N PRO A 137 -1.44 11.93 -11.45
CA PRO A 137 -2.70 11.41 -11.99
C PRO A 137 -3.65 10.84 -10.93
N TRP A 138 -3.15 10.33 -9.80
CA TRP A 138 -3.98 9.90 -8.67
C TRP A 138 -4.65 11.07 -7.96
N TYR A 139 -3.94 12.18 -7.75
CA TYR A 139 -4.55 13.40 -7.21
C TYR A 139 -5.53 14.02 -8.21
N ASP A 140 -5.18 13.98 -9.50
CA ASP A 140 -6.00 14.55 -10.55
C ASP A 140 -7.40 13.92 -10.63
N GLU A 141 -7.66 12.75 -10.03
CA GLU A 141 -9.03 12.21 -9.94
C GLU A 141 -9.99 13.08 -9.10
N VAL A 142 -9.48 14.07 -8.34
CA VAL A 142 -10.29 14.99 -7.52
C VAL A 142 -11.32 15.80 -8.31
N LYS A 143 -11.04 16.18 -9.57
CA LYS A 143 -11.99 16.85 -10.47
C LYS A 143 -13.21 15.97 -10.82
N ASP A 144 -13.05 14.65 -10.71
CA ASP A 144 -14.05 13.66 -11.05
C ASP A 144 -14.76 13.08 -9.80
N TYR A 145 -14.36 13.52 -8.60
CA TYR A 145 -14.83 13.02 -7.30
C TYR A 145 -15.69 14.04 -6.55
N SER A 146 -16.83 13.61 -6.00
CA SER A 146 -17.65 14.41 -5.08
C SER A 146 -17.64 13.84 -3.68
N PHE A 147 -17.22 14.66 -2.71
CA PHE A 147 -17.12 14.27 -1.31
C PHE A 147 -18.51 13.97 -0.69
N PRO A 148 -18.70 12.83 0.01
CA PRO A 148 -19.94 12.51 0.72
C PRO A 148 -19.99 13.24 2.07
N TYR A 149 -20.89 14.21 2.23
CA TYR A 149 -21.08 14.89 3.51
C TYR A 149 -21.79 13.97 4.51
N PRO A 150 -21.71 14.21 5.84
CA PRO A 150 -22.38 13.37 6.84
C PRO A 150 -23.88 13.14 6.59
N ARG A 151 -24.58 14.16 6.06
CA ARG A 151 -26.00 14.07 5.64
C ARG A 151 -26.28 13.09 4.49
N ASP A 152 -25.28 12.78 3.68
CA ASP A 152 -25.35 11.82 2.57
C ASP A 152 -25.10 10.37 3.03
N CYS A 153 -24.62 10.17 4.26
CA CYS A 153 -24.19 8.88 4.78
C CYS A 153 -25.28 8.22 5.65
N ASN A 154 -26.07 7.31 5.08
CA ASN A 154 -27.08 6.55 5.83
C ASN A 154 -27.37 5.17 5.22
N PRO A 155 -27.04 4.04 5.88
CA PRO A 155 -26.06 3.89 6.97
C PRO A 155 -24.61 3.93 6.46
N ARG A 156 -24.41 4.12 5.15
CA ARG A 156 -23.13 4.13 4.46
C ARG A 156 -22.99 5.39 3.62
N CYS A 157 -21.78 5.93 3.51
CA CYS A 157 -21.45 7.04 2.61
C CYS A 157 -21.39 6.56 1.15
N PRO A 158 -21.98 7.30 0.18
CA PRO A 158 -21.88 6.98 -1.23
C PRO A 158 -20.52 7.39 -1.82
N LEU A 159 -19.91 6.51 -2.63
CA LEU A 159 -18.79 6.89 -3.49
C LEU A 159 -19.35 7.57 -4.75
N ARG A 160 -19.25 8.90 -4.84
CA ARG A 160 -19.66 9.67 -6.02
C ARG A 160 -18.43 9.95 -6.91
N CYS A 161 -18.30 9.19 -7.99
CA CYS A 161 -17.25 9.33 -8.98
C CYS A 161 -17.88 9.45 -10.38
N TYR A 162 -17.44 10.45 -11.15
CA TYR A 162 -17.96 10.78 -12.49
C TYR A 162 -16.96 10.49 -13.61
N GLY A 163 -15.70 10.21 -13.24
CA GLY A 163 -14.62 9.79 -14.14
C GLY A 163 -14.41 8.27 -14.15
N PRO A 164 -13.36 7.78 -14.83
CA PRO A 164 -13.06 6.35 -14.93
C PRO A 164 -12.55 5.75 -13.62
N MET A 165 -11.99 6.56 -12.71
CA MET A 165 -11.45 6.16 -11.43
C MET A 165 -11.43 7.36 -10.48
N CYS A 166 -11.71 7.13 -9.19
CA CYS A 166 -11.54 8.11 -8.11
C CYS A 166 -10.90 7.53 -6.83
N THR A 167 -10.60 6.24 -6.82
CA THR A 167 -10.17 5.52 -5.62
C THR A 167 -8.69 5.74 -5.30
N HIS A 168 -7.87 6.16 -6.27
CA HIS A 168 -6.49 6.53 -5.97
C HIS A 168 -6.45 7.85 -5.21
N TYR A 169 -7.24 8.85 -5.64
CA TYR A 169 -7.41 10.11 -4.90
C TYR A 169 -7.88 9.84 -3.46
N THR A 170 -8.98 9.09 -3.28
CA THR A 170 -9.53 8.84 -1.94
C THR A 170 -8.55 8.11 -1.03
N GLN A 171 -7.67 7.25 -1.56
CA GLN A 171 -6.60 6.63 -0.78
C GLN A 171 -5.50 7.63 -0.40
N MET A 172 -5.11 8.55 -1.29
CA MET A 172 -4.13 9.61 -0.94
C MET A 172 -4.63 10.48 0.21
N VAL A 173 -5.93 10.80 0.22
CA VAL A 173 -6.57 11.65 1.24
C VAL A 173 -7.26 10.86 2.37
N TRP A 174 -6.98 9.56 2.51
CA TRP A 174 -7.60 8.77 3.58
C TRP A 174 -7.03 9.16 4.94
N ALA A 175 -7.85 9.76 5.81
CA ALA A 175 -7.42 10.42 7.04
C ALA A 175 -6.54 9.54 7.93
N THR A 176 -6.94 8.29 8.15
CA THR A 176 -6.23 7.36 9.03
C THR A 176 -5.03 6.69 8.38
N SER A 177 -4.89 6.70 7.05
CA SER A 177 -3.73 6.12 6.35
C SER A 177 -2.50 7.02 6.56
N ASN A 178 -1.82 6.83 7.69
CA ASN A 178 -0.70 7.64 8.15
C ASN A 178 0.68 7.08 7.76
N LYS A 179 0.75 5.93 7.09
CA LYS A 179 1.97 5.34 6.55
C LYS A 179 1.85 5.06 5.06
N ILE A 180 2.93 5.33 4.33
CA ILE A 180 3.10 4.96 2.91
C ILE A 180 4.48 4.34 2.69
N GLY A 181 4.56 3.39 1.77
CA GLY A 181 5.82 2.94 1.21
C GLY A 181 5.63 2.48 -0.23
N CYS A 182 6.55 2.87 -1.11
CA CYS A 182 6.42 2.66 -2.55
C CYS A 182 7.69 2.09 -3.18
N ALA A 183 7.55 1.47 -4.34
CA ALA A 183 8.65 1.06 -5.20
C ALA A 183 8.30 1.27 -6.68
N VAL A 184 9.32 1.54 -7.49
CA VAL A 184 9.18 1.70 -8.94
C VAL A 184 10.05 0.66 -9.67
N HIS A 185 9.47 -0.01 -10.65
CA HIS A 185 10.14 -1.04 -11.45
C HIS A 185 9.98 -0.76 -12.95
N THR A 186 10.94 -1.16 -13.78
CA THR A 186 10.82 -1.04 -15.25
C THR A 186 10.62 -2.43 -15.86
N CYS A 187 9.37 -2.79 -16.09
CA CYS A 187 8.97 -4.05 -16.69
C CYS A 187 9.33 -4.10 -18.18
N HIS A 188 10.02 -5.17 -18.61
CA HIS A 188 10.43 -5.31 -20.02
C HIS A 188 9.20 -5.43 -20.95
N ASN A 189 8.27 -6.31 -20.58
CA ASN A 189 6.92 -6.43 -21.13
C ASN A 189 5.93 -6.45 -19.96
N MET A 190 4.78 -5.80 -20.11
CA MET A 190 3.71 -5.79 -19.11
C MET A 190 2.36 -5.78 -19.84
N ASN A 191 1.43 -6.65 -19.50
CA ASN A 191 0.07 -6.59 -20.06
C ASN A 191 -0.72 -5.51 -19.31
N VAL A 192 -1.11 -4.43 -19.99
CA VAL A 192 -1.83 -3.29 -19.42
C VAL A 192 -3.09 -3.09 -20.26
N TRP A 193 -4.26 -3.30 -19.64
CA TRP A 193 -5.58 -3.21 -20.29
C TRP A 193 -5.72 -4.03 -21.59
N GLY A 194 -5.08 -5.21 -21.65
CA GLY A 194 -5.14 -6.11 -22.81
C GLY A 194 -4.08 -5.82 -23.90
N ALA A 195 -3.21 -4.83 -23.70
CA ALA A 195 -2.12 -4.51 -24.62
C ALA A 195 -0.75 -4.71 -23.95
N VAL A 196 0.23 -5.27 -24.67
CA VAL A 196 1.60 -5.43 -24.16
C VAL A 196 2.37 -4.12 -24.25
N TRP A 197 2.66 -3.52 -23.10
CA TRP A 197 3.47 -2.32 -22.97
C TRP A 197 4.94 -2.70 -22.80
N LYS A 198 5.78 -2.31 -23.77
CA LYS A 198 7.23 -2.51 -23.71
C LYS A 198 7.89 -1.43 -22.85
N ARG A 199 8.82 -1.83 -21.98
CA ARG A 199 9.55 -0.93 -21.05
C ARG A 199 8.61 -0.06 -20.22
N ALA A 200 7.59 -0.69 -19.65
CA ALA A 200 6.63 -0.02 -18.78
C ALA A 200 7.30 0.36 -17.44
N THR A 201 7.24 1.64 -17.06
CA THR A 201 7.56 2.08 -15.71
C THR A 201 6.32 1.86 -14.85
N TYR A 202 6.44 1.00 -13.83
CA TYR A 202 5.37 0.62 -12.92
C TYR A 202 5.70 1.09 -11.50
N LEU A 203 4.80 1.88 -10.89
CA LEU A 203 4.86 2.34 -9.51
C LEU A 203 3.78 1.64 -8.69
N VAL A 204 4.20 1.02 -7.59
CA VAL A 204 3.33 0.47 -6.55
C VAL A 204 3.51 1.31 -5.29
N CYS A 205 2.43 1.79 -4.68
CA CYS A 205 2.43 2.44 -3.37
C CYS A 205 1.46 1.73 -2.42
N ASN A 206 1.97 1.22 -1.30
CA ASN A 206 1.19 0.58 -0.25
C ASN A 206 0.94 1.57 0.90
N TYR A 207 -0.26 1.52 1.48
CA TYR A 207 -0.74 2.42 2.54
C TYR A 207 -1.18 1.63 3.77
N SER A 208 -0.87 2.13 4.96
CA SER A 208 -1.33 1.55 6.22
C SER A 208 -1.74 2.63 7.23
N PRO A 209 -2.77 2.42 8.06
CA PRO A 209 -3.89 1.47 7.85
C PRO A 209 -4.54 1.58 6.47
N LYS A 210 -5.22 0.51 6.03
CA LYS A 210 -5.97 0.46 4.78
C LYS A 210 -7.02 1.57 4.72
N GLY A 211 -7.11 2.25 3.56
CA GLY A 211 -8.20 3.16 3.22
C GLY A 211 -9.22 2.55 2.25
N ASN A 212 -10.09 3.40 1.69
CA ASN A 212 -11.14 3.03 0.74
C ASN A 212 -12.12 1.96 1.29
N TRP A 213 -12.50 2.09 2.56
CA TRP A 213 -13.53 1.24 3.15
C TRP A 213 -14.90 1.50 2.51
N ILE A 214 -15.59 0.41 2.13
CA ILE A 214 -16.87 0.50 1.40
C ILE A 214 -17.94 1.09 2.33
N GLY A 215 -18.42 2.27 1.98
CA GLY A 215 -19.43 2.99 2.77
C GLY A 215 -18.86 3.99 3.76
N GLU A 216 -17.56 4.30 3.71
CA GLU A 216 -16.93 5.33 4.54
C GLU A 216 -16.48 6.53 3.71
N ALA A 217 -16.49 7.72 4.31
CA ALA A 217 -15.88 8.93 3.74
C ALA A 217 -14.36 8.91 3.99
N PRO A 218 -13.53 9.49 3.10
CA PRO A 218 -12.07 9.46 3.28
C PRO A 218 -11.57 10.17 4.53
N TYR A 219 -12.32 11.16 5.03
CA TYR A 219 -11.99 11.93 6.23
C TYR A 219 -13.27 12.51 6.86
N LYS A 220 -13.17 13.06 8.07
CA LYS A 220 -14.25 13.80 8.72
C LYS A 220 -14.17 15.27 8.30
N VAL A 221 -15.30 15.84 7.86
CA VAL A 221 -15.39 17.28 7.61
C VAL A 221 -15.30 18.05 8.92
N GLY A 222 -14.59 19.17 8.93
CA GLY A 222 -14.58 20.10 10.07
C GLY A 222 -13.39 21.05 10.04
N VAL A 223 -13.23 21.82 11.12
CA VAL A 223 -12.04 22.68 11.31
C VAL A 223 -10.79 21.79 11.33
N PRO A 224 -9.71 22.14 10.59
CA PRO A 224 -8.48 21.37 10.60
C PRO A 224 -7.99 21.03 12.01
N CYS A 225 -7.57 19.78 12.18
CA CYS A 225 -7.11 19.22 13.44
C CYS A 225 -8.12 19.15 14.62
N SER A 226 -9.38 19.59 14.45
CA SER A 226 -10.37 19.62 15.54
C SER A 226 -10.88 18.24 15.99
N ALA A 227 -10.46 17.16 15.33
CA ALA A 227 -10.82 15.78 15.63
C ALA A 227 -9.61 14.83 15.51
N CYS A 228 -8.40 15.33 15.80
CA CYS A 228 -7.20 14.51 15.85
C CYS A 228 -7.27 13.43 16.95
N PRO A 229 -6.72 12.21 16.70
CA PRO A 229 -6.60 11.21 17.76
C PRO A 229 -5.76 11.71 18.94
N PRO A 230 -6.09 11.33 20.20
CA PRO A 230 -5.35 11.78 21.39
C PRO A 230 -3.85 11.46 21.38
N SER A 231 -3.42 10.44 20.63
CA SER A 231 -2.01 10.09 20.41
C SER A 231 -1.16 11.20 19.77
N TYR A 232 -1.79 12.21 19.16
CA TYR A 232 -1.12 13.38 18.60
C TYR A 232 -0.96 14.54 19.59
N GLY A 233 -1.46 14.43 20.83
CA GLY A 233 -1.26 15.44 21.88
C GLY A 233 -1.75 16.85 21.53
N GLY A 234 -2.76 16.97 20.66
CA GLY A 234 -3.26 18.26 20.15
C GLY A 234 -2.37 18.95 19.12
N SER A 235 -1.27 18.35 18.70
CA SER A 235 -0.34 18.95 17.74
C SER A 235 -0.90 18.98 16.31
N CYS A 236 -0.89 20.17 15.71
CA CYS A 236 -1.38 20.43 14.36
C CYS A 236 -0.28 21.08 13.51
N SER A 237 -0.05 20.60 12.30
CA SER A 237 0.88 21.19 11.33
C SER A 237 0.32 21.07 9.92
N ASN A 238 0.29 22.17 9.16
CA ASN A 238 -0.22 22.20 7.78
C ASN A 238 -1.60 21.52 7.62
N ASN A 239 -2.54 21.82 8.51
CA ASN A 239 -3.90 21.24 8.58
C ASN A 239 -3.96 19.73 8.87
N MET A 240 -2.89 19.12 9.41
CA MET A 240 -2.83 17.70 9.73
C MET A 240 -2.41 17.44 11.18
N CYS A 241 -2.92 16.35 11.75
CA CYS A 241 -2.53 15.82 13.06
C CYS A 241 -1.07 15.38 13.00
N PHE A 242 -0.19 16.09 13.71
CA PHE A 242 1.25 15.99 13.51
C PHE A 242 1.96 15.41 14.76
N PRO A 243 2.70 14.31 14.67
CA PRO A 243 3.23 13.60 15.85
C PRO A 243 4.52 14.20 16.43
N GLY A 244 4.84 15.48 16.11
CA GLY A 244 6.05 16.15 16.61
C GLY A 244 7.38 15.58 16.09
N ILE A 245 7.35 14.74 15.05
CA ILE A 245 8.53 14.06 14.52
C ILE A 245 9.55 15.03 13.92
N LYS A 246 10.83 14.82 14.24
CA LYS A 246 11.96 15.58 13.66
C LYS A 246 12.41 15.04 12.30
N THR A 247 11.92 13.87 11.89
CA THR A 247 12.29 13.18 10.65
C THR A 247 11.09 12.52 9.99
N ASN A 248 10.95 12.67 8.68
CA ASN A 248 9.90 12.01 7.87
C ASN A 248 10.11 10.49 7.70
N TYR A 249 11.21 9.95 8.21
CA TYR A 249 11.53 8.53 8.22
C TYR A 249 11.23 7.90 9.58
N LEU A 250 10.43 6.83 9.57
CA LEU A 250 10.39 5.87 10.67
C LEU A 250 11.47 4.80 10.45
N HIS A 251 12.67 5.04 10.98
CA HIS A 251 13.75 4.04 11.02
C HIS A 251 13.47 2.95 12.06
N TRP A 252 12.57 2.02 11.73
CA TRP A 252 12.49 0.74 12.46
C TRP A 252 13.40 -0.30 11.79
N PHE A 253 14.02 -1.12 12.63
CA PHE A 253 15.14 -2.04 12.34
C PHE A 253 16.51 -1.38 12.16
N LYS A 254 17.23 -1.26 13.29
CA LYS A 254 18.65 -1.67 13.34
C LYS A 254 18.70 -3.20 13.43
#